data_AF-A0A804RBN0-F1
#
_entry.id   AF-A0A804RBN0-F1
#
_cell.length_a   1.000
_cell.length_b   1.000
_cell.length_c   1.000
_cell.angle_alpha   90.00
_cell.angle_beta   90.00
_cell.angle_gamma   90.00
#
_symmetry.space_group_name_H-M   'P 1'
#
loop_
_entity.id
_entity.type
_entity.pdbx_description
1 polymer ?
#
loop_
_entity_poly.entity_id
_entity_poly.type
_entity_poly.pdbx_seq_one_letter_code
_entity_poly.pdbx_strand_id
1 'polypeptide(L)'
;MRVQYAKTKSDCIAKEDGTYAPKEKRKKQEEKAAEKKRRAEEAQQAGPNAAAAQSNGTGYQASRLGKASQEPPAPPNNILFIQNLPDQTTSMMLQILFQQYPGFREVRMIEAKPGIAFVEFEDDGQSMVAMQALQGFKITPENPMAISYAKK
;
A
#
# COMPACT_ATOMS: atom_id res chain seq x y z
N MET A 1 -10.88 43.95 2.45
CA MET A 1 -9.92 42.88 2.82
C MET A 1 -10.63 41.93 3.78
N ARG A 2 -10.88 40.67 3.39
CA ARG A 2 -11.63 39.70 4.22
C ARG A 2 -10.65 38.66 4.76
N VAL A 3 -10.39 38.69 6.06
CA VAL A 3 -9.43 37.80 6.71
C VAL A 3 -10.18 36.61 7.30
N GLN A 4 -9.73 35.39 6.99
CA GLN A 4 -10.29 34.18 7.59
C GLN A 4 -9.51 33.82 8.85
N TYR A 5 -10.22 33.55 9.95
CA TYR A 5 -9.62 33.14 11.21
C TYR A 5 -9.47 31.62 11.30
N ALA A 6 -8.44 31.19 12.01
CA ALA A 6 -8.24 29.78 12.34
C ALA A 6 -9.38 29.30 13.26
N LYS A 7 -9.94 28.14 12.94
CA LYS A 7 -11.05 27.53 13.68
C LYS A 7 -10.59 26.72 14.90
N THR A 8 -9.28 26.59 15.10
CA THR A 8 -8.65 25.75 16.12
C THR A 8 -7.51 26.49 16.80
N LYS A 9 -7.29 26.18 18.09
CA LYS A 9 -6.18 26.73 18.89
C LYS A 9 -4.83 26.28 18.31
N SER A 10 -3.82 27.13 18.43
CA SER A 10 -2.43 26.80 18.09
C SER A 10 -1.83 25.79 19.06
N ASP A 11 -0.86 25.01 18.59
CA ASP A 11 -0.25 23.91 19.36
C ASP A 11 0.47 24.39 20.63
N CYS A 12 0.97 25.63 20.68
CA CYS A 12 1.57 26.22 21.88
C CYS A 12 0.52 26.42 22.99
N ILE A 13 -0.64 26.99 22.67
CA ILE A 13 -1.74 27.20 23.62
C ILE A 13 -2.28 25.85 24.11
N ALA A 14 -2.39 24.86 23.22
CA ALA A 14 -2.86 23.52 23.61
C ALA A 14 -1.89 22.80 24.58
N LYS A 15 -0.59 23.10 24.53
CA LYS A 15 0.42 22.53 25.45
C LYS A 15 0.32 23.13 26.84
N GLU A 16 0.12 24.45 26.94
CA GLU A 16 -0.11 25.11 28.23
C GLU A 16 -1.44 24.70 28.88
N ASP A 17 -2.52 24.58 28.09
CA ASP A 17 -3.84 24.14 28.57
C ASP A 17 -3.89 22.65 28.98
N GLY A 18 -2.81 21.87 28.79
CA GLY A 18 -2.78 20.43 29.07
C GLY A 18 -3.67 19.58 28.16
N THR A 19 -4.27 20.16 27.12
CA THR A 19 -5.15 19.48 26.13
C THR A 19 -4.39 19.01 24.89
N TYR A 20 -3.05 19.09 24.93
CA TYR A 20 -2.18 18.69 23.84
C TYR A 20 -2.19 17.17 23.65
N ALA A 21 -2.69 16.73 22.48
CA ALA A 21 -2.60 15.35 22.05
C ALA A 21 -1.49 15.23 20.99
N PRO A 22 -0.53 14.29 21.13
CA PRO A 22 0.50 14.03 20.13
C PRO A 22 -0.09 13.80 18.73
N LYS A 23 0.57 14.33 17.69
CA LYS A 23 0.06 14.35 16.30
C LYS A 23 -0.29 12.96 15.74
N GLU A 24 0.40 11.90 16.16
CA GLU A 24 0.06 10.52 15.80
C GLU A 24 -1.29 10.05 16.37
N LYS A 25 -1.63 10.45 17.60
CA LYS A 25 -2.92 10.13 18.22
C LYS A 25 -4.07 10.95 17.64
N ARG A 26 -3.81 12.22 17.25
CA ARG A 26 -4.80 13.07 16.56
C ARG A 26 -5.10 12.56 15.15
N LYS A 27 -4.09 12.20 14.35
CA LYS A 27 -4.30 11.63 13.00
C LYS A 27 -5.12 10.34 13.05
N LYS A 28 -4.84 9.46 14.02
CA LYS A 28 -5.58 8.20 14.23
C LYS A 28 -7.02 8.41 14.72
N GLN A 29 -7.31 9.47 15.49
CA GLN A 29 -8.68 9.81 15.90
C GLN A 29 -9.47 10.51 14.80
N GLU A 30 -8.82 11.38 14.02
CA GLU A 30 -9.44 12.11 12.91
C GLU A 30 -9.79 11.19 11.74
N GLU A 31 -8.93 10.22 11.44
CA GLU A 31 -9.18 9.17 10.44
C GLU A 31 -10.36 8.27 10.87
N LYS A 32 -10.43 7.91 12.16
CA LYS A 32 -11.53 7.09 12.72
C LYS A 32 -12.86 7.84 12.78
N ALA A 33 -12.83 9.16 12.98
CA ALA A 33 -14.02 10.02 12.94
C ALA A 33 -14.49 10.28 11.50
N ALA A 34 -13.57 10.48 10.56
CA ALA A 34 -13.85 10.62 9.14
C ALA A 34 -14.44 9.34 8.54
N GLU A 35 -13.93 8.17 8.91
CA GLU A 35 -14.45 6.87 8.48
C GLU A 35 -15.86 6.61 9.02
N LYS A 36 -16.13 6.96 10.29
CA LYS A 36 -17.48 6.85 10.87
C LYS A 36 -18.48 7.80 10.20
N LYS A 37 -18.03 8.97 9.76
CA LYS A 37 -18.86 9.95 9.04
C LYS A 37 -19.16 9.52 7.60
N ARG A 38 -18.18 8.96 6.88
CA ARG A 38 -18.37 8.38 5.53
C ARG A 38 -19.34 7.19 5.55
N ARG A 39 -19.21 6.29 6.54
CA ARG A 39 -20.09 5.12 6.68
C ARG A 39 -21.53 5.48 7.06
N ALA A 40 -21.77 6.63 7.67
CA ALA A 40 -23.11 7.13 7.97
C ALA A 40 -23.77 7.79 6.74
N GLU A 41 -22.97 8.35 5.82
CA GLU A 41 -23.44 9.01 4.59
C GLU A 41 -23.79 7.98 3.50
N GLU A 42 -23.04 6.87 3.39
CA GLU A 42 -23.34 5.74 2.48
C GLU A 42 -24.62 4.96 2.84
N ALA A 43 -25.05 4.99 4.11
CA ALA A 43 -26.27 4.30 4.55
C ALA A 43 -27.57 5.05 4.20
N GLN A 44 -27.50 6.29 3.70
CA GLN A 44 -28.67 7.13 3.39
C GLN A 44 -28.98 7.25 1.88
N GLN A 45 -28.23 6.61 0.99
CA GLN A 45 -28.51 6.62 -0.47
C GLN A 45 -29.14 5.33 -1.02
N ALA A 46 -29.47 4.33 -0.20
CA ALA A 46 -30.25 3.18 -0.63
C ALA A 46 -31.76 3.41 -0.41
N GLY A 47 -32.40 4.08 -1.38
CA GLY A 47 -33.86 4.09 -1.50
C GLY A 47 -34.37 2.79 -2.16
N PRO A 48 -35.58 2.31 -1.80
CA PRO A 48 -36.04 0.97 -2.14
C PRO A 48 -36.85 0.94 -3.45
N ASN A 49 -36.57 -0.02 -4.34
CA ASN A 49 -37.66 -0.63 -5.12
C ASN A 49 -37.29 -2.01 -5.67
N ALA A 50 -38.32 -2.86 -5.66
CA ALA A 50 -38.29 -4.30 -5.85
C ALA A 50 -38.11 -4.74 -7.32
N ALA A 51 -37.55 -5.93 -7.49
CA ALA A 51 -38.24 -7.13 -7.99
C ALA A 51 -37.43 -7.92 -9.04
N ALA A 52 -37.40 -9.23 -8.80
CA ALA A 52 -37.29 -10.34 -9.76
C ALA A 52 -35.96 -10.56 -10.49
N ALA A 53 -35.24 -11.61 -10.10
CA ALA A 53 -35.11 -12.82 -10.94
C ALA A 53 -34.41 -13.95 -10.16
N GLN A 54 -35.04 -15.12 -10.19
CA GLN A 54 -34.58 -16.38 -9.62
C GLN A 54 -33.48 -17.02 -10.50
N SER A 55 -32.53 -17.72 -9.88
CA SER A 55 -32.35 -19.18 -10.03
C SER A 55 -30.90 -19.65 -9.83
N ASN A 56 -30.78 -20.69 -8.99
CA ASN A 56 -29.80 -21.79 -8.92
C ASN A 56 -28.33 -21.60 -9.37
N GLY A 57 -27.41 -21.96 -8.46
CA GLY A 57 -26.10 -22.46 -8.86
C GLY A 57 -25.01 -22.41 -7.78
N THR A 58 -24.97 -23.46 -6.95
CA THR A 58 -23.77 -24.14 -6.42
C THR A 58 -22.42 -23.40 -6.36
N GLY A 59 -21.90 -23.25 -5.14
CA GLY A 59 -20.51 -23.62 -4.85
C GLY A 59 -19.48 -22.51 -4.63
N TYR A 60 -18.62 -22.79 -3.65
CA TYR A 60 -17.25 -22.32 -3.48
C TYR A 60 -17.01 -20.99 -2.76
N GLN A 61 -16.75 -21.17 -1.46
CA GLN A 61 -15.76 -20.49 -0.62
C GLN A 61 -15.08 -19.25 -1.22
N ALA A 62 -15.44 -18.08 -0.69
CA ALA A 62 -14.57 -16.92 -0.73
C ALA A 62 -13.37 -17.19 0.18
N SER A 63 -12.33 -17.72 -0.43
CA SER A 63 -10.99 -17.86 0.12
C SER A 63 -10.55 -16.54 0.71
N ARG A 64 -10.09 -16.64 1.96
CA ARG A 64 -9.44 -15.60 2.74
C ARG A 64 -8.21 -15.15 1.95
N LEU A 65 -8.38 -14.11 1.11
CA LEU A 65 -7.23 -13.49 0.47
C LEU A 65 -6.41 -12.83 1.58
N GLY A 66 -5.22 -13.37 1.78
CA GLY A 66 -4.31 -13.00 2.82
C GLY A 66 -4.15 -11.48 2.88
N LYS A 67 -4.18 -10.96 4.10
CA LYS A 67 -3.53 -9.69 4.41
C LYS A 67 -2.08 -9.83 3.97
N ALA A 68 -1.77 -9.44 2.74
CA ALA A 68 -0.43 -9.02 2.40
C ALA A 68 -0.11 -7.96 3.45
N SER A 69 0.86 -8.25 4.30
CA SER A 69 1.38 -7.33 5.30
C SER A 69 1.90 -6.11 4.56
N GLN A 70 1.00 -5.17 4.27
CA GLN A 70 1.36 -3.87 3.74
C GLN A 70 2.11 -3.17 4.86
N GLU A 71 3.42 -3.33 4.85
CA GLU A 71 4.30 -2.43 5.56
C GLU A 71 3.91 -1.00 5.17
N PRO A 72 3.88 -0.05 6.12
CA PRO A 72 3.60 1.34 5.81
C PRO A 72 4.53 1.77 4.67
N PRO A 73 4.03 2.48 3.65
CA PRO A 73 4.83 2.82 2.48
C PRO A 73 6.05 3.60 2.95
N ALA A 74 7.22 2.97 2.81
CA ALA A 74 8.48 3.63 3.06
C ALA A 74 8.59 4.86 2.13
N PRO A 75 9.32 5.91 2.55
CA PRO A 75 9.52 7.07 1.69
C PRO A 75 10.11 6.63 0.35
N PRO A 76 9.84 7.36 -0.76
CA PRO A 76 10.39 7.05 -2.07
C PRO A 76 11.90 6.79 -2.01
N ASN A 77 12.31 5.70 -2.65
CA ASN A 77 13.68 5.22 -2.67
C ASN A 77 13.99 4.65 -4.06
N ASN A 78 15.23 4.80 -4.52
CA ASN A 78 15.70 4.20 -5.76
C ASN A 78 15.93 2.68 -5.61
N ILE A 79 15.90 2.14 -4.38
CA ILE A 79 15.98 0.71 -4.11
C ILE A 79 14.59 0.16 -3.79
N LEU A 80 14.18 -0.88 -4.51
CA LEU A 80 12.97 -1.64 -4.29
C LEU A 80 13.27 -2.91 -3.51
N PHE A 81 12.42 -3.21 -2.54
CA PHE A 81 12.39 -4.45 -1.80
C PHE A 81 11.26 -5.34 -2.31
N ILE A 82 11.63 -6.54 -2.75
CA ILE A 82 10.73 -7.53 -3.33
C ILE A 82 10.59 -8.70 -2.38
N GLN A 83 9.34 -9.11 -2.18
CA GLN A 83 8.95 -10.21 -1.32
C GLN A 83 8.01 -11.16 -2.05
N ASN A 84 7.78 -12.31 -1.43
CA ASN A 84 6.90 -13.37 -1.93
C ASN A 84 7.37 -13.93 -3.29
N LEU A 85 8.69 -14.02 -3.48
CA LEU A 85 9.27 -14.68 -4.64
C LEU A 85 9.27 -16.21 -4.44
N PRO A 86 8.98 -17.01 -5.48
CA PRO A 86 9.20 -18.46 -5.47
C PRO A 86 10.67 -18.84 -5.21
N ASP A 87 10.91 -20.00 -4.60
CA ASP A 87 12.26 -20.52 -4.34
C ASP A 87 13.07 -20.78 -5.63
N GLN A 88 12.38 -21.03 -6.74
CA GLN A 88 12.99 -21.22 -8.06
C GLN A 88 13.40 -19.91 -8.74
N THR A 89 13.05 -18.76 -8.16
CA THR A 89 13.38 -17.45 -8.72
C THR A 89 14.87 -17.21 -8.64
N THR A 90 15.50 -16.88 -9.77
CA THR A 90 16.93 -16.56 -9.82
C THR A 90 17.16 -15.06 -10.07
N SER A 91 18.37 -14.59 -9.78
CA SER A 91 18.75 -13.19 -10.02
C SER A 91 18.62 -12.83 -11.49
N MET A 92 18.96 -13.75 -12.40
CA MET A 92 18.84 -13.58 -13.85
C MET A 92 17.38 -13.37 -14.29
N MET A 93 16.42 -14.12 -13.71
CA MET A 93 15.00 -13.94 -14.02
C MET A 93 14.52 -12.54 -13.61
N LEU A 94 14.91 -12.09 -12.40
CA LEU A 94 14.58 -10.75 -11.94
C LEU A 94 15.28 -9.69 -12.79
N GLN A 95 16.53 -9.90 -13.18
CA GLN A 95 17.26 -8.98 -14.05
C GLN A 95 16.53 -8.79 -15.39
N ILE A 96 16.10 -9.87 -16.05
CA ILE A 96 15.33 -9.81 -17.30
C ILE A 96 14.00 -9.07 -17.08
N LEU A 97 13.33 -9.32 -15.95
CA LEU A 97 12.05 -8.68 -15.61
C LEU A 97 12.19 -7.19 -15.26
N PHE A 98 13.30 -6.75 -14.68
CA PHE A 98 13.47 -5.36 -14.26
C PHE A 98 14.24 -4.49 -15.27
N GLN A 99 15.10 -5.07 -16.11
CA GLN A 99 15.86 -4.32 -17.13
C GLN A 99 14.98 -3.68 -18.22
N GLN A 100 13.74 -4.14 -18.38
CA GLN A 100 12.77 -3.55 -19.31
C GLN A 100 12.30 -2.16 -18.86
N TYR A 101 12.52 -1.80 -17.60
CA TYR A 101 12.24 -0.47 -17.07
C TYR A 101 13.52 0.38 -17.12
N PRO A 102 13.41 1.67 -17.49
CA PRO A 102 14.57 2.56 -17.57
C PRO A 102 15.23 2.72 -16.21
N GLY A 103 16.57 2.83 -16.21
CA GLY A 103 17.34 3.10 -15.00
C GLY A 103 17.62 1.90 -14.11
N PHE A 104 17.34 0.68 -14.55
CA PHE A 104 17.77 -0.53 -13.85
C PHE A 104 19.29 -0.54 -13.65
N ARG A 105 19.75 -0.82 -12.41
CA ARG A 105 21.17 -0.93 -12.07
C ARG A 105 21.57 -2.35 -11.71
N GLU A 106 21.06 -2.86 -10.60
CA GLU A 106 21.44 -4.18 -10.11
C GLU A 106 20.30 -4.91 -9.39
N VAL A 107 20.37 -6.25 -9.38
CA VAL A 107 19.55 -7.10 -8.51
C VAL A 107 20.45 -7.76 -7.49
N ARG A 108 20.06 -7.68 -6.21
CA ARG A 108 20.71 -8.36 -5.11
C ARG A 108 19.72 -9.29 -4.41
N MET A 109 19.93 -10.59 -4.54
CA MET A 109 19.17 -11.59 -3.78
C MET A 109 19.82 -11.86 -2.44
N ILE A 110 19.03 -12.25 -1.43
CA ILE A 110 19.55 -12.62 -0.11
C ILE A 110 19.58 -14.14 -0.01
N GLU A 111 20.76 -14.75 -0.03
CA GLU A 111 20.91 -16.21 0.11
C GLU A 111 20.44 -16.72 1.49
N ALA A 112 20.58 -15.89 2.53
CA ALA A 112 20.12 -16.22 3.89
C ALA A 112 18.59 -16.32 4.01
N LYS A 113 17.83 -15.73 3.08
CA LYS A 113 16.36 -15.75 3.06
C LYS A 113 15.87 -15.86 1.61
N PRO A 114 15.59 -17.09 1.12
CA PRO A 114 14.94 -17.24 -0.18
C PRO A 114 13.58 -16.55 -0.18
N GLY A 115 13.17 -16.07 -1.35
CA GLY A 115 11.89 -15.37 -1.52
C GLY A 115 11.94 -13.85 -1.36
N ILE A 116 13.11 -13.27 -1.07
CA ILE A 116 13.32 -11.81 -1.03
C ILE A 116 14.50 -11.35 -1.91
N ALA A 117 14.35 -10.17 -2.49
CA ALA A 117 15.38 -9.55 -3.31
C ALA A 117 15.32 -8.03 -3.19
N PHE A 118 16.44 -7.38 -3.51
CA PHE A 118 16.54 -5.94 -3.69
C PHE A 118 16.86 -5.63 -5.14
N VAL A 119 16.21 -4.61 -5.68
CA VAL A 119 16.49 -4.10 -7.02
C VAL A 119 16.82 -2.63 -6.92
N GLU A 120 17.99 -2.25 -7.40
CA GLU A 120 18.44 -0.87 -7.42
C GLU A 120 18.16 -0.25 -8.79
N PHE A 121 17.59 0.96 -8.74
CA PHE A 121 17.43 1.86 -9.87
C PHE A 121 18.31 3.09 -9.69
N GLU A 122 18.48 3.83 -10.77
CA GLU A 122 19.21 5.10 -10.78
C GLU A 122 18.47 6.21 -10.02
N ASP A 123 17.14 6.26 -10.14
CA ASP A 123 16.30 7.30 -9.54
C ASP A 123 15.02 6.74 -8.89
N ASP A 124 14.45 7.46 -7.92
CA ASP A 124 13.21 7.05 -7.26
C ASP A 124 11.96 7.18 -8.15
N GLY A 125 11.98 8.08 -9.14
CA GLY A 125 10.92 8.16 -10.14
C GLY A 125 10.87 6.92 -11.03
N GLN A 126 12.02 6.38 -11.42
CA GLN A 126 12.13 5.16 -12.23
C GLN A 126 11.76 3.91 -11.44
N SER A 127 12.20 3.82 -10.18
CA SER A 127 11.83 2.72 -9.29
C SER A 127 10.31 2.70 -9.04
N MET A 128 9.66 3.86 -8.94
CA MET A 128 8.20 3.97 -8.80
C MET A 128 7.45 3.39 -10.01
N VAL A 129 7.96 3.62 -11.23
CA VAL A 129 7.36 3.07 -12.47
C VAL A 129 7.44 1.55 -12.48
N ALA A 130 8.63 0.99 -12.20
CA ALA A 130 8.83 -0.45 -12.13
C ALA A 130 7.98 -1.10 -11.02
N MET A 131 7.92 -0.47 -9.85
CA MET A 131 7.10 -0.92 -8.72
C MET A 131 5.62 -1.01 -9.11
N GLN A 132 5.05 0.06 -9.67
CA GLN A 132 3.63 0.05 -10.03
C GLN A 132 3.30 -0.95 -11.14
N ALA A 133 4.20 -1.15 -12.09
CA ALA A 133 3.99 -2.06 -13.20
C ALA A 133 4.09 -3.54 -12.82
N LEU A 134 4.97 -3.87 -11.87
CA LEU A 134 5.22 -5.26 -11.45
C LEU A 134 4.55 -5.62 -10.10
N GLN A 135 3.81 -4.71 -9.48
CA GLN A 135 3.13 -4.99 -8.22
C GLN A 135 2.10 -6.11 -8.39
N GLY A 136 2.25 -7.19 -7.61
CA GLY A 136 1.38 -8.35 -7.70
C GLY A 136 1.65 -9.24 -8.94
N PHE A 137 2.71 -8.97 -9.70
CA PHE A 137 3.10 -9.81 -10.83
C PHE A 137 3.41 -11.23 -10.36
N LYS A 138 2.88 -12.21 -11.08
CA LYS A 138 2.97 -13.62 -10.72
C LYS A 138 4.03 -14.30 -11.56
N ILE A 139 5.21 -14.52 -10.99
CA ILE A 139 6.26 -15.33 -11.64
C ILE A 139 5.78 -16.78 -11.75
N THR A 140 5.15 -17.29 -10.69
CA THR A 140 4.38 -18.54 -10.70
C THR A 140 2.91 -18.23 -10.37
N PRO A 141 1.95 -19.07 -10.82
CA PRO A 141 0.51 -18.82 -10.59
C PRO A 141 0.11 -18.61 -9.13
N GLU A 142 0.89 -19.18 -8.20
CA GLU A 142 0.62 -19.23 -6.77
C GLU A 142 1.21 -18.02 -6.01
N ASN A 143 2.29 -17.41 -6.50
CA ASN A 143 3.06 -16.43 -5.73
C ASN A 143 3.06 -15.05 -6.41
N PRO A 144 2.10 -14.16 -6.10
CA PRO A 144 2.13 -12.77 -6.55
C PRO A 144 3.23 -12.01 -5.79
N MET A 145 4.22 -11.47 -6.50
CA MET A 145 5.31 -10.72 -5.87
C MET A 145 4.79 -9.43 -5.24
N ALA A 146 5.34 -9.09 -4.08
CA ALA A 146 5.04 -7.84 -3.39
C ALA A 146 6.27 -6.94 -3.44
N ILE A 147 6.10 -5.71 -3.93
CA ILE A 147 7.15 -4.71 -4.07
C ILE A 147 6.84 -3.56 -3.11
N SER A 148 7.88 -3.07 -2.44
CA SER A 148 7.85 -1.91 -1.56
C SER A 148 9.17 -1.14 -1.68
N TYR A 149 9.22 0.11 -1.24
CA TYR A 149 10.49 0.82 -1.14
C TYR A 149 11.36 0.18 -0.05
N ALA A 150 12.65 0.01 -0.34
CA ALA A 150 13.59 -0.45 0.65
C ALA A 150 13.73 0.60 1.77
N LYS A 151 13.83 0.12 3.01
CA LYS A 151 14.10 0.97 4.16
C LYS A 151 15.57 1.38 4.14
N LYS A 152 15.84 2.66 4.39
CA LYS A 152 17.19 3.17 4.66
C LYS A 152 17.64 2.74 6.05
#